data_AF-A0A2S8GT23-F1
#
_entry.id   AF-A0A2S8GT23-F1
#
_cell.length_a   1.000
_cell.length_b   1.000
_cell.length_c   1.000
_cell.angle_alpha   90.00
_cell.angle_beta   90.00
_cell.angle_gamma   90.00
#
_symmetry.space_group_name_H-M   'P 1'
#
loop_
_entity.id
_entity.type
_entity.pdbx_description
1 polymer ?
#
loop_
_entity_poly.entity_id
_entity_poly.type
_entity_poly.pdbx_seq_one_letter_code
_entity_poly.pdbx_strand_id
1 'polypeptide(L)'
;MRLRMRTGFTLVELLVVIAIIGVLIALLLPAVQQAREAARRMQCTNQMKQLGIAMHNYHDTYQKLPPSNEYADNEPPAQPRREWGWAPRIMAFMEQTAVADEIDFRLPSWTRPSGWNNAMMDDPTVVCNYKVMRRVYPQFLCPSNAIGGDPLQESEFGPTWELSQADYAANIGDHANLTGIGEGGYDYPASIGAGNSALRPRGVIGSRDWSAKFGDITDGLSNTYLLGETVGAWCSWQSWGAPNFSTTAWPVNYRNRDFQNGILGPNDWDFSIGYRSFHPGGANFLMCDGSVRLITETADGPAYRAGASRAGGESYPLP
;
A
#
# COMPACT_ATOMS: atom_id res chain seq x y z
N MET A 1 40.03 38.10 50.79
CA MET A 1 39.50 36.97 50.00
C MET A 1 38.28 36.42 50.75
N ARG A 2 37.05 36.79 50.37
CA ARG A 2 35.83 36.28 51.03
C ARG A 2 35.60 34.84 50.57
N LEU A 3 35.78 33.87 51.46
CA LEU A 3 35.42 32.46 51.24
C LEU A 3 33.91 32.38 51.00
N ARG A 4 33.53 32.12 49.75
CA ARG A 4 32.14 31.90 49.35
C ARG A 4 31.72 30.53 49.90
N MET A 5 30.94 30.50 50.97
CA MET A 5 30.37 29.26 51.50
C MET A 5 29.52 28.62 50.40
N ARG A 6 29.94 27.45 49.93
CA ARG A 6 29.13 26.61 49.04
C ARG A 6 28.03 25.98 49.88
N THR A 7 26.80 26.40 49.69
CA THR A 7 25.62 25.72 50.23
C THR A 7 25.53 24.33 49.57
N GLY A 8 25.70 23.27 50.35
CA GLY A 8 25.54 21.90 49.89
C GLY A 8 24.06 21.58 49.64
N PHE A 9 23.78 20.84 48.57
CA PHE A 9 22.44 20.39 48.24
C PHE A 9 22.01 19.29 49.23
N THR A 10 20.81 19.39 49.79
CA THR A 10 20.29 18.35 50.69
C THR A 10 19.72 17.18 49.88
N LEU A 11 19.82 15.97 50.44
CA LEU A 11 19.26 14.76 49.83
C LEU A 11 17.75 14.87 49.57
N VAL A 12 17.04 15.63 50.41
CA VAL A 12 15.59 15.90 50.27
C VAL A 12 15.31 16.80 49.07
N GLU A 13 16.07 17.87 48.86
CA GLU A 13 15.92 18.75 47.69
C GLU A 13 16.12 17.97 46.38
N LEU A 14 17.08 17.04 46.34
CA LEU A 14 17.30 16.21 45.16
C LEU A 14 16.13 15.26 44.91
N LEU A 15 15.63 14.61 45.96
CA LEU A 15 14.47 13.72 45.88
C LEU A 15 13.21 14.42 45.38
N VAL A 16 12.95 15.64 45.84
CA VAL A 16 11.78 16.42 45.40
C VAL A 16 11.89 16.79 43.93
N VAL A 17 13.07 17.22 43.46
CA VAL A 17 13.28 17.58 42.06
C VAL A 17 13.09 16.38 41.14
N ILE A 18 13.67 15.22 41.48
CA ILE A 18 13.49 14.01 40.66
C ILE A 18 12.04 13.52 40.68
N ALA A 19 11.32 13.67 41.81
CA ALA A 19 9.91 13.33 41.90
C ALA A 19 9.05 14.22 40.99
N ILE A 20 9.29 15.53 40.98
CA ILE A 20 8.59 16.47 40.10
C ILE A 20 8.89 16.16 38.63
N ILE A 21 10.17 15.97 38.27
CA ILE A 21 10.56 15.62 36.89
C ILE A 21 9.91 14.29 36.48
N GLY A 22 9.90 13.29 37.37
CA GLY A 22 9.26 12.00 37.13
C GLY A 22 7.77 12.14 36.84
N VAL A 23 7.04 12.93 37.62
CA VAL A 23 5.61 13.21 37.41
C VAL A 23 5.38 13.96 36.09
N LEU A 24 6.20 14.97 35.79
CA LEU A 24 6.09 15.73 34.54
C LEU A 24 6.32 14.83 33.32
N ILE A 25 7.36 13.99 33.33
CA ILE A 25 7.63 13.05 32.23
C ILE A 25 6.50 12.03 32.10
N ALA A 26 5.99 11.50 33.21
CA ALA A 26 4.88 10.53 33.20
C ALA A 26 3.61 11.11 32.55
N LEU A 27 3.34 12.40 32.75
CA LEU A 27 2.19 13.08 32.14
C LEU A 27 2.45 13.52 30.69
N LEU A 28 3.69 13.92 30.36
CA LEU A 28 4.04 14.44 29.04
C LEU A 28 4.29 13.34 28.00
N LEU A 29 4.84 12.18 28.40
CA LEU A 29 5.20 11.13 27.44
C LEU A 29 3.99 10.59 26.66
N PRO A 30 2.85 10.24 27.29
CA PRO A 30 1.67 9.79 26.54
C PRO A 30 1.15 10.87 25.59
N ALA A 31 1.14 12.13 26.02
CA ALA A 31 0.66 13.25 25.22
C ALA A 31 1.54 13.49 23.98
N VAL A 32 2.87 13.45 24.13
CA VAL A 32 3.81 13.61 23.01
C VAL A 32 3.66 12.49 21.99
N GLN A 33 3.41 11.25 22.44
CA GLN A 33 3.21 10.13 21.51
C GLN A 33 1.90 10.25 20.74
N GLN A 34 0.80 10.64 21.40
CA GLN A 34 -0.48 10.90 20.73
C GLN A 34 -0.35 12.03 19.69
N ALA A 35 0.33 13.11 20.04
CA ALA A 35 0.58 14.22 19.12
C ALA A 35 1.41 13.80 17.89
N ARG A 36 2.46 12.99 18.09
CA ARG A 36 3.28 12.44 16.99
C ARG A 36 2.45 11.56 16.06
N GLU A 37 1.61 10.70 16.61
CA GLU A 37 0.77 9.81 15.80
C GLU A 37 -0.31 10.58 15.02
N ALA A 38 -0.91 11.60 15.63
CA ALA A 38 -1.84 12.48 14.93
C ALA A 38 -1.16 13.20 13.75
N ALA A 39 0.08 13.66 13.93
CA ALA A 39 0.87 14.27 12.86
C ALA A 39 1.18 13.27 11.72
N ARG A 40 1.59 12.04 12.05
CA ARG A 40 1.84 10.98 11.06
C ARG A 40 0.57 10.64 10.27
N ARG A 41 -0.58 10.53 10.94
CA ARG A 41 -1.88 10.31 10.27
C ARG A 41 -2.24 11.45 9.34
N MET A 42 -2.02 12.70 9.76
CA MET A 42 -2.26 13.86 8.91
C MET A 42 -1.37 13.84 7.67
N GLN A 43 -0.09 13.48 7.82
CA GLN A 43 0.82 13.32 6.69
C GLN A 43 0.38 12.18 5.75
N CYS A 44 0.01 11.02 6.28
CA CYS A 44 -0.50 9.89 5.48
C CYS A 44 -1.75 10.27 4.66
N THR A 45 -2.75 10.86 5.31
CA THR A 45 -3.98 11.29 4.62
C THR A 45 -3.70 12.37 3.56
N ASN A 46 -2.72 13.25 3.77
CA ASN A 46 -2.29 14.21 2.75
C ASN A 46 -1.57 13.52 1.58
N GLN A 47 -0.70 12.54 1.82
CA GLN A 47 -0.08 11.74 0.75
C GLN A 47 -1.15 11.03 -0.09
N MET A 48 -2.13 10.38 0.55
CA MET A 48 -3.26 9.74 -0.17
C MET A 48 -4.05 10.73 -1.02
N LYS A 49 -4.28 11.96 -0.55
CA LYS A 49 -4.91 13.01 -1.37
C LYS A 49 -4.08 13.39 -2.59
N GLN A 50 -2.75 13.47 -2.45
CA GLN A 50 -1.86 13.71 -3.61
C GLN A 50 -1.92 12.55 -4.61
N LEU A 51 -1.94 11.31 -4.12
CA LEU A 51 -2.17 10.14 -4.98
C LEU A 51 -3.53 10.23 -5.70
N GLY A 52 -4.58 10.65 -4.99
CA GLY A 52 -5.91 10.87 -5.59
C GLY A 52 -5.92 11.92 -6.70
N ILE A 53 -5.27 13.06 -6.48
CA ILE A 53 -5.13 14.09 -7.52
C ILE A 53 -4.40 13.54 -8.74
N ALA A 54 -3.29 12.81 -8.53
CA ALA A 54 -2.54 12.21 -9.62
C ALA A 54 -3.34 11.15 -10.39
N MET A 55 -4.15 10.34 -9.69
CA MET A 55 -5.07 9.38 -10.30
C MET A 55 -6.15 10.04 -11.14
N HIS A 56 -6.70 11.17 -10.66
CA HIS A 56 -7.70 11.96 -11.40
C HIS A 56 -7.08 12.57 -12.67
N ASN A 57 -5.88 13.17 -12.56
CA ASN A 57 -5.17 13.71 -13.73
C ASN A 57 -4.79 12.63 -14.75
N TYR A 58 -4.41 11.43 -14.28
CA TYR A 58 -4.19 10.27 -15.12
C TYR A 58 -5.49 9.89 -15.85
N HIS A 59 -6.60 9.78 -15.12
CA HIS A 59 -7.91 9.48 -15.70
C HIS A 59 -8.34 10.55 -16.72
N ASP A 60 -8.12 11.83 -16.46
CA ASP A 60 -8.45 12.91 -17.40
C ASP A 60 -7.68 12.78 -18.73
N THR A 61 -6.42 12.33 -18.66
CA THR A 61 -5.57 12.14 -19.84
C THR A 61 -5.90 10.86 -20.60
N TYR A 62 -6.07 9.74 -19.89
CA TYR A 62 -6.20 8.39 -20.48
C TYR A 62 -7.63 7.85 -20.53
N GLN A 63 -8.59 8.58 -19.95
CA GLN A 63 -10.02 8.24 -19.88
C GLN A 63 -10.29 6.87 -19.23
N LYS A 64 -9.42 6.46 -18.30
CA LYS A 64 -9.51 5.29 -17.43
C LYS A 64 -8.53 5.43 -16.27
N LEU A 65 -8.80 4.76 -15.15
CA LEU A 65 -7.82 4.64 -14.07
C LEU A 65 -6.60 3.81 -14.53
N PRO A 66 -5.42 3.96 -13.89
CA PRO A 66 -4.29 3.10 -14.20
C PRO A 66 -4.58 1.65 -13.78
N PRO A 67 -4.12 0.64 -14.53
CA PRO A 67 -4.25 -0.76 -14.13
C PRO A 67 -3.31 -1.11 -12.98
N SER A 68 -3.71 -2.08 -12.16
CA SER A 68 -2.82 -2.72 -11.19
C SER A 68 -1.95 -3.78 -11.85
N ASN A 69 -2.22 -4.24 -13.07
CA ASN A 69 -1.28 -5.12 -13.76
C ASN A 69 -1.43 -4.95 -15.28
N GLU A 70 -0.32 -4.86 -15.99
CA GLU A 70 -0.30 -4.99 -17.45
C GLU A 70 0.04 -6.44 -17.79
N TYR A 71 -0.93 -7.14 -18.37
CA TYR A 71 -0.75 -8.49 -18.88
C TYR A 71 -1.36 -8.49 -20.27
N ALA A 72 -0.52 -8.41 -21.29
CA ALA A 72 -0.99 -8.38 -22.66
C ALA A 72 -1.58 -9.75 -23.03
N ASP A 73 -2.91 -9.82 -23.19
CA ASP A 73 -3.65 -11.05 -23.51
C ASP A 73 -3.25 -11.71 -24.85
N ASN A 74 -2.44 -11.04 -25.67
CA ASN A 74 -2.04 -11.49 -27.01
C ASN A 74 -0.52 -11.66 -27.19
N GLU A 75 0.29 -11.52 -26.14
CA GLU A 75 1.71 -11.84 -26.29
C GLU A 75 1.94 -13.35 -26.09
N PRO A 76 2.64 -14.02 -27.01
CA PRO A 76 3.05 -15.40 -26.77
C PRO A 76 3.80 -15.48 -25.43
N PRO A 77 3.85 -16.65 -24.75
CA PRO A 77 4.57 -16.82 -23.48
C PRO A 77 6.11 -16.60 -23.58
N ALA A 78 6.58 -16.00 -24.68
CA ALA A 78 7.87 -15.36 -24.80
C ALA A 78 7.88 -14.13 -23.89
N GLN A 79 8.34 -14.38 -22.68
CA GLN A 79 8.81 -13.37 -21.75
C GLN A 79 9.66 -12.29 -22.47
N PRO A 80 9.67 -11.05 -21.97
CA PRO A 80 9.37 -10.69 -20.59
C PRO A 80 7.98 -10.08 -20.36
N ARG A 81 7.39 -10.40 -19.20
CA ARG A 81 6.06 -9.93 -18.81
C ARG A 81 6.13 -8.46 -18.40
N ARG A 82 5.26 -7.62 -18.97
CA ARG A 82 5.16 -6.19 -18.65
C ARG A 82 4.34 -5.96 -17.38
N GLU A 83 4.77 -6.53 -16.26
CA GLU A 83 4.00 -6.50 -15.02
C GLU A 83 4.10 -5.13 -14.36
N TRP A 84 3.39 -4.11 -14.85
CA TRP A 84 3.42 -2.76 -14.27
C TRP A 84 2.15 -2.49 -13.46
N GLY A 85 2.32 -2.09 -12.20
CA GLY A 85 1.24 -1.55 -11.39
C GLY A 85 0.90 -0.10 -11.68
N TRP A 86 0.04 0.46 -10.83
CA TRP A 86 -0.51 1.80 -11.01
C TRP A 86 0.46 2.91 -10.61
N ALA A 87 1.29 2.70 -9.59
CA ALA A 87 2.08 3.76 -8.96
C ALA A 87 3.14 4.39 -9.90
N PRO A 88 3.87 3.65 -10.74
CA PRO A 88 4.80 4.24 -11.71
C PRO A 88 4.09 5.08 -12.78
N ARG A 89 2.86 4.70 -13.13
CA ARG A 89 2.07 5.38 -14.18
C ARG A 89 1.58 6.75 -13.76
N ILE A 90 1.44 7.00 -12.47
CA ILE A 90 0.99 8.28 -11.94
C ILE A 90 2.14 9.26 -11.64
N MET A 91 3.40 8.85 -11.78
CA MET A 91 4.56 9.68 -11.41
C MET A 91 4.61 11.02 -12.15
N ALA A 92 4.32 11.01 -13.46
CA ALA A 92 4.25 12.23 -14.25
C ALA A 92 3.18 13.22 -13.73
N PHE A 93 2.13 12.70 -13.11
CA PHE A 93 1.01 13.46 -12.55
C PHE A 93 1.23 13.85 -11.07
N MET A 94 2.36 13.45 -10.48
CA MET A 94 2.81 13.80 -9.12
C MET A 94 4.00 14.77 -9.13
N GLU A 95 4.21 15.49 -10.24
CA GLU A 95 5.38 16.36 -10.45
C GLU A 95 6.73 15.61 -10.37
N GLN A 96 6.72 14.28 -10.54
CA GLN A 96 7.92 13.44 -10.59
C GLN A 96 8.33 13.15 -12.04
N THR A 97 8.36 14.19 -12.89
CA THR A 97 8.65 14.05 -14.33
C THR A 97 10.03 13.45 -14.60
N ALA A 98 11.05 13.83 -13.84
CA ALA A 98 12.40 13.26 -13.97
C ALA A 98 12.42 11.74 -13.78
N VAL A 99 11.60 11.21 -12.85
CA VAL A 99 11.49 9.77 -12.65
C VAL A 99 10.63 9.13 -13.75
N ALA A 100 9.56 9.79 -14.17
CA ALA A 100 8.69 9.31 -15.24
C ALA A 100 9.44 9.16 -16.58
N ASP A 101 10.34 10.10 -16.89
CA ASP A 101 11.16 10.10 -18.11
C ASP A 101 12.20 8.96 -18.12
N GLU A 102 12.56 8.42 -16.96
CA GLU A 102 13.47 7.27 -16.85
C GLU A 102 12.76 5.93 -17.07
N ILE A 103 11.42 5.89 -17.02
CA ILE A 103 10.65 4.65 -17.14
C ILE A 103 10.35 4.37 -18.61
N ASP A 104 10.78 3.21 -19.11
CA ASP A 104 10.30 2.66 -20.37
C ASP A 104 9.31 1.53 -20.12
N PHE A 105 8.01 1.83 -20.24
CA PHE A 105 6.93 0.85 -20.09
C PHE A 105 6.91 -0.24 -21.16
N ARG A 106 7.70 -0.11 -22.25
CA ARG A 106 7.90 -1.21 -23.22
C ARG A 106 8.78 -2.31 -22.66
N LEU A 107 9.59 -1.98 -21.65
CA LEU A 107 10.45 -2.91 -20.96
C LEU A 107 9.78 -3.40 -19.68
N PRO A 108 10.22 -4.56 -19.17
CA PRO A 108 9.73 -5.08 -17.89
C PRO A 108 10.06 -4.13 -16.75
N SER A 109 9.18 -4.16 -15.76
CA SER A 109 9.33 -3.50 -14.46
C SER A 109 10.48 -4.13 -13.65
N TRP A 110 10.35 -5.42 -13.28
CA TRP A 110 11.38 -6.19 -12.55
C TRP A 110 11.63 -7.61 -13.08
N THR A 111 10.79 -8.19 -13.94
CA THR A 111 10.98 -9.58 -14.42
C THR A 111 11.73 -9.67 -15.76
N ARG A 112 12.25 -10.85 -16.08
CA ARG A 112 13.12 -11.10 -17.24
C ARG A 112 12.46 -11.97 -18.32
N PRO A 113 13.12 -12.13 -19.51
CA PRO A 113 12.69 -13.01 -20.59
C PRO A 113 12.86 -14.54 -20.38
N SER A 114 13.41 -15.03 -19.26
CA SER A 114 13.65 -16.47 -19.07
C SER A 114 13.36 -17.05 -17.67
N GLY A 115 12.62 -16.32 -16.84
CA GLY A 115 12.11 -16.77 -15.54
C GLY A 115 12.62 -15.94 -14.36
N TRP A 116 12.29 -16.39 -13.16
CA TRP A 116 12.71 -15.80 -11.88
C TRP A 116 14.19 -16.15 -11.60
N ASN A 117 15.14 -15.35 -12.11
CA ASN A 117 16.58 -15.56 -11.85
C ASN A 117 17.31 -14.26 -11.47
N ASN A 118 17.78 -14.22 -10.22
CA ASN A 118 18.27 -13.07 -9.46
C ASN A 118 19.70 -12.64 -9.86
N ALA A 119 20.51 -13.55 -10.40
CA ALA A 119 21.96 -13.32 -10.58
C ALA A 119 22.33 -12.31 -11.67
N MET A 120 21.36 -11.76 -12.41
CA MET A 120 21.68 -10.89 -13.54
C MET A 120 20.76 -9.63 -13.66
N MET A 121 20.06 -9.22 -12.59
CA MET A 121 19.49 -7.85 -12.53
C MET A 121 20.57 -6.75 -12.59
N ASP A 122 21.80 -7.07 -12.15
CA ASP A 122 22.97 -6.21 -12.30
C ASP A 122 23.76 -6.51 -13.61
N ASP A 123 23.22 -7.36 -14.50
CA ASP A 123 23.81 -7.65 -15.80
C ASP A 123 23.41 -6.56 -16.81
N PRO A 124 24.37 -5.80 -17.36
CA PRO A 124 24.09 -4.73 -18.31
C PRO A 124 23.48 -5.21 -19.63
N THR A 125 23.42 -6.53 -19.88
CA THR A 125 22.73 -7.11 -21.03
C THR A 125 21.22 -7.25 -20.84
N VAL A 126 20.70 -7.05 -19.61
CA VAL A 126 19.27 -7.10 -19.32
C VAL A 126 18.66 -5.71 -19.31
N VAL A 127 17.71 -5.53 -20.24
CA VAL A 127 17.03 -4.27 -20.48
C VAL A 127 15.71 -4.27 -19.69
N CYS A 128 15.73 -3.83 -18.44
CA CYS A 128 14.54 -3.63 -17.59
C CYS A 128 14.68 -2.38 -16.70
N ASN A 129 13.60 -1.99 -16.03
CA ASN A 129 13.52 -0.75 -15.25
C ASN A 129 14.06 -0.86 -13.81
N TYR A 130 14.92 -1.85 -13.51
CA TYR A 130 15.33 -2.19 -12.14
C TYR A 130 15.91 -1.00 -11.36
N LYS A 131 16.65 -0.09 -11.99
CA LYS A 131 17.23 1.09 -11.31
C LYS A 131 16.18 2.00 -10.69
N VAL A 132 15.07 2.19 -11.39
CA VAL A 132 13.94 3.01 -10.93
C VAL A 132 13.18 2.24 -9.84
N MET A 133 13.01 0.94 -10.02
CA MET A 133 12.35 0.07 -9.03
C MET A 133 13.06 0.01 -7.67
N ARG A 134 14.38 0.20 -7.62
CA ARG A 134 15.17 0.19 -6.37
C ARG A 134 15.17 1.52 -5.59
N ARG A 135 14.70 2.62 -6.19
CA ARG A 135 14.67 3.93 -5.52
C ARG A 135 13.52 3.99 -4.53
N VAL A 136 13.78 4.43 -3.31
CA VAL A 136 12.72 4.68 -2.33
C VAL A 136 11.94 5.92 -2.73
N TYR A 137 10.61 5.79 -2.78
CA TYR A 137 9.68 6.89 -3.06
C TYR A 137 8.84 7.23 -1.82
N PRO A 138 9.26 8.22 -1.00
CA PRO A 138 8.61 8.53 0.29
C PRO A 138 7.12 8.87 0.18
N GLN A 139 6.67 9.36 -0.98
CA GLN A 139 5.27 9.67 -1.24
C GLN A 139 4.35 8.43 -1.30
N PHE A 140 4.91 7.23 -1.42
CA PHE A 140 4.18 5.96 -1.37
C PHE A 140 4.37 5.21 -0.04
N LEU A 141 5.06 5.81 0.93
CA LEU A 141 5.32 5.21 2.23
C LEU A 141 4.49 5.89 3.32
N CYS A 142 3.87 5.07 4.17
CA CYS A 142 3.10 5.55 5.30
C CYS A 142 4.08 5.97 6.42
N PRO A 143 3.98 7.20 6.97
CA PRO A 143 4.88 7.67 8.04
C PRO A 143 4.78 6.87 9.33
N SER A 144 3.67 6.15 9.55
CA SER A 144 3.48 5.26 10.70
C SER A 144 3.97 3.84 10.44
N ASN A 145 4.38 3.50 9.22
CA ASN A 145 5.01 2.23 8.96
C ASN A 145 6.42 2.21 9.58
N ALA A 146 6.56 1.45 10.66
CA ALA A 146 7.83 1.31 11.39
C ALA A 146 8.77 0.27 10.75
N ILE A 147 8.33 -0.41 9.69
CA ILE A 147 9.03 -1.53 9.04
C ILE A 147 9.41 -1.16 7.59
N GLY A 148 8.58 -0.36 6.91
CA GLY A 148 8.85 0.16 5.58
C GLY A 148 9.63 1.47 5.63
N GLY A 149 10.62 1.61 4.75
CA GLY A 149 11.50 2.77 4.71
C GLY A 149 12.75 2.51 3.90
N ASP A 150 13.27 1.29 4.01
CA ASP A 150 14.34 0.78 3.16
C ASP A 150 13.74 -0.10 2.05
N PRO A 151 14.39 -0.21 0.87
CA PRO A 151 14.04 -1.23 -0.09
C PRO A 151 14.02 -2.59 0.61
N LEU A 152 13.10 -3.48 0.24
CA LEU A 152 13.07 -4.80 0.84
C LEU A 152 14.46 -5.47 0.73
N GLN A 153 15.12 -5.78 1.83
CA GLN A 153 16.26 -6.69 1.82
C GLN A 153 15.76 -8.06 2.28
N GLU A 154 15.22 -8.84 1.35
CA GLU A 154 14.82 -10.22 1.63
C GLU A 154 16.05 -11.13 1.59
N SER A 155 16.39 -11.76 2.73
CA SER A 155 17.63 -12.53 2.91
C SER A 155 17.56 -13.99 2.45
N GLU A 156 16.38 -14.52 2.09
CA GLU A 156 16.22 -15.95 1.73
C GLU A 156 16.51 -16.27 0.25
N PHE A 157 16.71 -15.26 -0.61
CA PHE A 157 16.90 -15.44 -2.06
C PHE A 157 18.23 -14.88 -2.60
N GLY A 158 19.34 -15.10 -1.90
CA GLY A 158 20.64 -14.54 -2.29
C GLY A 158 20.64 -13.00 -2.26
N PRO A 159 21.72 -12.30 -2.63
CA PRO A 159 21.81 -10.87 -2.43
C PRO A 159 20.79 -10.12 -3.32
N THR A 160 20.02 -9.21 -2.71
CA THR A 160 19.52 -7.94 -3.29
C THR A 160 18.23 -7.90 -4.13
N TRP A 161 17.08 -8.22 -3.52
CA TRP A 161 15.78 -7.73 -3.99
C TRP A 161 15.41 -6.37 -3.39
N GLU A 162 16.26 -5.36 -3.52
CA GLU A 162 16.00 -4.00 -3.02
C GLU A 162 14.88 -3.30 -3.81
N LEU A 163 13.63 -3.76 -3.73
CA LEU A 163 12.50 -3.10 -4.36
C LEU A 163 11.93 -2.04 -3.44
N SER A 164 11.58 -0.88 -4.01
CA SER A 164 10.83 0.14 -3.28
C SER A 164 9.49 -0.41 -2.83
N GLN A 165 9.22 -0.29 -1.55
CA GLN A 165 7.92 -0.65 -0.99
C GLN A 165 6.86 0.40 -1.38
N ALA A 166 5.59 0.00 -1.28
CA ALA A 166 4.46 0.90 -1.25
C ALA A 166 3.49 0.48 -0.14
N ASP A 167 3.03 1.46 0.63
CA ASP A 167 2.09 1.29 1.74
C ASP A 167 0.66 1.69 1.36
N TYR A 168 0.40 1.80 0.06
CA TYR A 168 -0.91 2.01 -0.52
C TYR A 168 -1.12 0.95 -1.59
N ALA A 169 -2.32 0.40 -1.69
CA ALA A 169 -2.67 -0.62 -2.67
C ALA A 169 -3.98 -0.30 -3.39
N ALA A 170 -4.02 -0.65 -4.67
CA ALA A 170 -5.19 -0.46 -5.51
C ALA A 170 -6.35 -1.39 -5.15
N ASN A 171 -7.57 -0.87 -5.21
CA ASN A 171 -8.79 -1.66 -5.00
C ASN A 171 -9.17 -2.50 -6.23
N ILE A 172 -8.99 -3.81 -6.11
CA ILE A 172 -9.45 -4.80 -7.11
C ILE A 172 -10.80 -5.44 -6.76
N GLY A 173 -11.38 -5.18 -5.58
CA GLY A 173 -12.72 -5.62 -5.21
C GLY A 173 -12.82 -6.50 -3.97
N ASP A 174 -13.98 -7.14 -3.83
CA ASP A 174 -14.50 -7.85 -2.66
C ASP A 174 -14.53 -9.38 -2.81
N HIS A 175 -13.68 -9.93 -3.67
CA HIS A 175 -13.65 -11.35 -4.02
C HIS A 175 -13.57 -12.29 -2.81
N ALA A 176 -14.24 -13.45 -2.89
CA ALA A 176 -14.11 -14.52 -1.91
C ALA A 176 -12.67 -15.08 -1.83
N ASN A 177 -12.16 -15.24 -0.61
CA ASN A 177 -10.90 -15.95 -0.33
C ASN A 177 -11.13 -17.45 -0.06
N LEU A 178 -10.05 -18.21 0.13
CA LEU A 178 -10.08 -19.65 0.44
C LEU A 178 -10.83 -20.00 1.74
N THR A 179 -11.05 -19.03 2.63
CA THR A 179 -11.83 -19.21 3.87
C THR A 179 -13.32 -18.85 3.71
N GLY A 180 -13.74 -18.44 2.51
CA GLY A 180 -15.13 -18.07 2.20
C GLY A 180 -15.51 -16.64 2.62
N ILE A 181 -14.55 -15.78 2.97
CA ILE A 181 -14.80 -14.36 3.24
C ILE A 181 -14.66 -13.58 1.92
N GLY A 182 -15.68 -12.80 1.58
CA GLY A 182 -15.81 -12.10 0.29
C GLY A 182 -17.01 -12.60 -0.52
N GLU A 183 -17.38 -11.91 -1.59
CA GLU A 183 -18.46 -12.33 -2.48
C GLU A 183 -17.99 -13.46 -3.41
N GLY A 184 -18.72 -14.57 -3.41
CA GLY A 184 -18.42 -15.77 -4.18
C GLY A 184 -19.17 -15.78 -5.51
N GLY A 185 -18.47 -16.13 -6.60
CA GLY A 185 -19.10 -16.34 -7.90
C GLY A 185 -18.29 -17.29 -8.77
N TYR A 186 -18.98 -18.17 -9.51
CA TYR A 186 -18.40 -19.11 -10.49
C TYR A 186 -17.56 -18.44 -11.60
N ASP A 187 -17.70 -17.13 -11.73
CA ASP A 187 -17.03 -16.24 -12.68
C ASP A 187 -15.67 -15.71 -12.18
N TYR A 188 -15.36 -15.89 -10.89
CA TYR A 188 -14.09 -15.49 -10.31
C TYR A 188 -13.32 -16.76 -9.92
N PRO A 189 -12.48 -17.33 -10.82
CA PRO A 189 -11.60 -18.40 -10.41
C PRO A 189 -10.81 -17.91 -9.20
N ALA A 190 -10.65 -18.77 -8.20
CA ALA A 190 -10.09 -18.54 -6.86
C ALA A 190 -8.63 -18.03 -6.83
N SER A 191 -8.18 -17.30 -7.84
CA SER A 191 -6.98 -16.49 -7.85
C SER A 191 -7.39 -15.02 -7.81
N ILE A 192 -7.63 -14.53 -6.60
CA ILE A 192 -7.36 -13.14 -6.20
C ILE A 192 -6.16 -12.61 -7.06
N GLY A 193 -6.31 -11.48 -7.75
CA GLY A 193 -5.19 -10.84 -8.45
C GLY A 193 -4.71 -11.39 -9.82
N ALA A 194 -5.15 -12.54 -10.32
CA ALA A 194 -4.68 -13.06 -11.63
C ALA A 194 -5.69 -13.93 -12.39
N GLY A 195 -7.00 -13.63 -12.26
CA GLY A 195 -8.04 -14.35 -12.99
C GLY A 195 -7.77 -14.37 -14.49
N ASN A 196 -7.58 -15.57 -15.03
CA ASN A 196 -7.35 -15.85 -16.46
C ASN A 196 -8.66 -15.87 -17.27
N SER A 197 -9.73 -15.32 -16.71
CA SER A 197 -11.05 -15.25 -17.30
C SER A 197 -11.29 -13.83 -17.81
N ALA A 198 -12.01 -13.69 -18.92
CA ALA A 198 -12.40 -12.43 -19.57
C ALA A 198 -13.31 -11.51 -18.71
N LEU A 199 -13.28 -11.66 -17.39
CA LEU A 199 -14.20 -11.10 -16.43
C LEU A 199 -13.48 -10.02 -15.64
N ARG A 200 -14.00 -8.80 -15.80
CA ARG A 200 -13.51 -7.60 -15.12
C ARG A 200 -13.64 -7.81 -13.60
N PRO A 201 -12.65 -7.41 -12.78
CA PRO A 201 -12.76 -7.47 -11.32
C PRO A 201 -13.99 -6.69 -10.83
N ARG A 202 -14.40 -6.79 -9.56
CA ARG A 202 -15.49 -5.95 -9.02
C ARG A 202 -15.01 -4.56 -8.61
N GLY A 203 -13.72 -4.40 -8.32
CA GLY A 203 -13.11 -3.12 -7.97
C GLY A 203 -12.94 -2.15 -9.14
N VAL A 204 -12.27 -1.04 -8.86
CA VAL A 204 -12.10 0.08 -9.81
C VAL A 204 -10.79 0.04 -10.56
N ILE A 205 -9.76 -0.57 -9.97
CA ILE A 205 -8.49 -0.82 -10.62
C ILE A 205 -8.41 -2.31 -10.91
N GLY A 206 -8.11 -2.70 -12.15
CA GLY A 206 -8.04 -4.10 -12.54
C GLY A 206 -6.68 -4.52 -13.07
N SER A 207 -6.62 -5.80 -13.44
CA SER A 207 -5.45 -6.42 -14.08
C SER A 207 -5.64 -6.52 -15.59
N ARG A 208 -4.55 -6.85 -16.30
CA ARG A 208 -4.53 -7.06 -17.76
C ARG A 208 -4.95 -5.82 -18.55
N ASP A 209 -4.38 -4.65 -18.21
CA ASP A 209 -4.64 -3.36 -18.86
C ASP A 209 -6.06 -2.81 -18.76
N TRP A 210 -6.93 -3.51 -18.03
CA TRP A 210 -8.27 -3.05 -17.73
C TRP A 210 -8.32 -2.31 -16.40
N SER A 211 -8.99 -1.16 -16.40
CA SER A 211 -9.37 -0.40 -15.23
C SER A 211 -10.67 0.35 -15.53
N ALA A 212 -11.43 0.65 -14.47
CA ALA A 212 -12.69 1.37 -14.59
C ALA A 212 -12.46 2.82 -15.05
N LYS A 213 -13.47 3.36 -15.74
CA LYS A 213 -13.68 4.80 -15.86
C LYS A 213 -14.49 5.28 -14.67
N PHE A 214 -14.42 6.56 -14.33
CA PHE A 214 -15.29 7.11 -13.28
C PHE A 214 -16.79 6.92 -13.60
N GLY A 215 -17.17 6.92 -14.88
CA GLY A 215 -18.54 6.62 -15.30
C GLY A 215 -18.98 5.16 -15.11
N ASP A 216 -18.05 4.22 -14.92
CA ASP A 216 -18.36 2.81 -14.65
C ASP A 216 -18.63 2.54 -13.16
N ILE A 217 -18.46 3.55 -12.29
CA ILE A 217 -18.60 3.45 -10.84
C ILE A 217 -20.01 3.90 -10.45
N THR A 218 -20.97 2.97 -10.58
CA THR A 218 -22.39 3.24 -10.34
C THR A 218 -22.76 3.27 -8.86
N ASP A 219 -21.94 2.68 -7.99
CA ASP A 219 -22.13 2.72 -6.52
C ASP A 219 -21.81 4.11 -5.93
N GLY A 220 -21.21 5.00 -6.74
CA GLY A 220 -20.89 6.38 -6.43
C GLY A 220 -19.43 6.60 -6.02
N LEU A 221 -18.80 7.65 -6.57
CA LEU A 221 -17.37 7.92 -6.36
C LEU A 221 -16.99 8.14 -4.89
N SER A 222 -17.90 8.70 -4.09
CA SER A 222 -17.72 8.93 -2.66
C SER A 222 -17.93 7.67 -1.81
N ASN A 223 -18.44 6.59 -2.41
CA ASN A 223 -18.78 5.33 -1.76
C ASN A 223 -17.93 4.15 -2.23
N THR A 224 -16.99 4.36 -3.15
CA THR A 224 -16.11 3.32 -3.67
C THR A 224 -14.65 3.65 -3.35
N TYR A 225 -13.93 2.67 -2.81
CA TYR A 225 -12.50 2.78 -2.53
C TYR A 225 -11.70 2.81 -3.83
N LEU A 226 -10.74 3.72 -3.90
CA LEU A 226 -9.74 3.80 -4.96
C LEU A 226 -8.43 3.13 -4.53
N LEU A 227 -7.87 3.61 -3.42
CA LEU A 227 -6.68 3.05 -2.77
C LEU A 227 -6.97 2.85 -1.29
N GLY A 228 -6.28 1.90 -0.66
CA GLY A 228 -6.26 1.77 0.80
C GLY A 228 -4.86 1.55 1.31
N GLU A 229 -4.63 1.85 2.58
CA GLU A 229 -3.36 1.52 3.22
C GLU A 229 -3.09 0.02 3.22
N THR A 230 -1.85 -0.34 2.90
CA THR A 230 -1.30 -1.68 3.03
C THR A 230 0.05 -1.58 3.74
N VAL A 231 0.67 -2.72 4.03
CA VAL A 231 2.06 -2.77 4.47
C VAL A 231 2.82 -3.63 3.49
N GLY A 232 3.61 -2.98 2.62
CA GLY A 232 4.33 -3.63 1.52
C GLY A 232 5.52 -4.48 1.96
N ALA A 233 5.93 -4.39 3.23
CA ALA A 233 7.18 -4.91 3.77
C ALA A 233 7.40 -6.45 3.69
N TRP A 234 6.41 -7.20 3.20
CA TRP A 234 6.46 -8.68 3.21
C TRP A 234 5.91 -9.32 1.93
N CYS A 235 5.68 -8.52 0.88
CA CYS A 235 5.18 -9.05 -0.38
C CYS A 235 5.70 -8.24 -1.55
N SER A 236 6.49 -8.89 -2.41
CA SER A 236 7.03 -8.29 -3.63
C SER A 236 5.92 -7.72 -4.53
N TRP A 237 4.74 -8.34 -4.54
CA TRP A 237 3.56 -7.87 -5.28
C TRP A 237 3.00 -6.54 -4.77
N GLN A 238 3.31 -6.13 -3.53
CA GLN A 238 2.95 -4.84 -2.94
C GLN A 238 4.04 -3.78 -3.12
N SER A 239 5.14 -4.08 -3.81
CA SER A 239 6.18 -3.09 -4.12
C SER A 239 5.66 -2.00 -5.06
N TRP A 240 6.27 -0.82 -5.02
CA TRP A 240 5.86 0.36 -5.76
C TRP A 240 5.62 0.10 -7.26
N GLY A 241 6.56 -0.53 -7.97
CA GLY A 241 6.35 -0.81 -9.39
C GLY A 241 5.72 -2.15 -9.70
N ALA A 242 5.52 -2.97 -8.67
CA ALA A 242 4.79 -4.24 -8.74
C ALA A 242 3.30 -4.01 -8.95
N PRO A 243 2.49 -5.07 -9.19
CA PRO A 243 1.10 -4.88 -9.53
C PRO A 243 0.34 -4.09 -8.45
N ASN A 244 0.73 -4.28 -7.18
CA ASN A 244 0.32 -3.48 -6.02
C ASN A 244 -1.19 -3.26 -5.95
N PHE A 245 -1.88 -4.28 -5.46
CA PHE A 245 -3.33 -4.31 -5.30
C PHE A 245 -3.75 -5.02 -4.03
N SER A 246 -4.96 -4.76 -3.56
CA SER A 246 -5.53 -5.33 -2.36
C SER A 246 -7.04 -5.52 -2.51
N THR A 247 -7.59 -6.37 -1.64
CA THR A 247 -9.01 -6.74 -1.61
C THR A 247 -9.59 -6.52 -0.23
N THR A 248 -10.92 -6.51 -0.17
CA THR A 248 -11.67 -6.52 1.10
C THR A 248 -12.08 -7.92 1.54
N ALA A 249 -11.43 -8.96 0.98
CA ALA A 249 -11.64 -10.36 1.35
C ALA A 249 -11.25 -10.66 2.81
N TRP A 250 -10.41 -9.81 3.42
CA TRP A 250 -10.07 -9.88 4.84
C TRP A 250 -10.48 -8.61 5.56
N PRO A 251 -10.90 -8.69 6.84
CA PRO A 251 -11.14 -7.52 7.67
C PRO A 251 -9.93 -6.57 7.67
N VAL A 252 -10.18 -5.27 7.81
CA VAL A 252 -9.12 -4.27 7.96
C VAL A 252 -8.17 -4.67 9.09
N ASN A 253 -6.86 -4.53 8.86
CA ASN A 253 -5.80 -4.89 9.80
C ASN A 253 -5.76 -6.38 10.19
N TYR A 254 -6.37 -7.27 9.41
CA TYR A 254 -6.17 -8.70 9.58
C TYR A 254 -4.70 -9.07 9.39
N ARG A 255 -4.12 -9.73 10.41
CA ARG A 255 -2.73 -10.18 10.44
C ARG A 255 -2.73 -11.66 10.83
N ASN A 256 -2.51 -12.56 9.86
CA ASN A 256 -2.38 -13.98 10.16
C ASN A 256 -1.09 -14.25 10.97
N ARG A 257 -0.98 -15.45 11.54
CA ARG A 257 0.18 -15.85 12.36
C ARG A 257 1.50 -15.73 11.59
N ASP A 258 1.49 -16.07 10.31
CA ASP A 258 2.71 -16.08 9.49
C ASP A 258 3.17 -14.66 9.17
N PHE A 259 2.25 -13.72 8.95
CA PHE A 259 2.55 -12.28 8.90
C PHE A 259 3.09 -11.76 10.23
N GLN A 260 2.50 -12.15 11.37
CA GLN A 260 2.97 -11.71 12.68
C GLN A 260 4.39 -12.21 13.00
N ASN A 261 4.75 -13.38 12.47
CA ASN A 261 6.06 -13.99 12.66
C ASN A 261 7.07 -13.58 11.57
N GLY A 262 6.65 -12.83 10.54
CA GLY A 262 7.51 -12.46 9.40
C GLY A 262 7.88 -13.63 8.50
N ILE A 263 7.05 -14.69 8.44
CA ILE A 263 7.31 -15.95 7.73
C ILE A 263 6.33 -16.12 6.55
N LEU A 264 5.82 -15.02 5.97
CA LEU A 264 4.98 -15.13 4.78
C LEU A 264 5.79 -15.71 3.62
N GLY A 265 5.41 -16.90 3.16
CA GLY A 265 6.06 -17.56 2.03
C GLY A 265 5.43 -17.19 0.68
N PRO A 266 6.07 -17.58 -0.44
CA PRO A 266 5.57 -17.33 -1.81
C PRO A 266 4.16 -17.86 -2.11
N ASN A 267 3.65 -18.80 -1.30
CA ASN A 267 2.33 -19.42 -1.45
C ASN A 267 1.25 -18.85 -0.50
N ASP A 268 1.59 -17.88 0.34
CA ASP A 268 0.68 -17.27 1.33
C ASP A 268 0.10 -15.92 0.87
N TRP A 269 0.07 -15.73 -0.45
CA TRP A 269 -0.30 -14.51 -1.13
C TRP A 269 -1.75 -14.05 -0.82
N ASP A 270 -2.65 -14.99 -0.53
CA ASP A 270 -4.02 -14.70 -0.04
C ASP A 270 -4.03 -13.88 1.27
N PHE A 271 -2.96 -13.98 2.07
CA PHE A 271 -2.82 -13.27 3.35
C PHE A 271 -2.09 -11.92 3.21
N SER A 272 -1.45 -11.67 2.07
CA SER A 272 -0.67 -10.44 1.83
C SER A 272 -1.45 -9.34 1.08
N ILE A 273 -2.61 -9.66 0.51
CA ILE A 273 -3.42 -8.76 -0.35
C ILE A 273 -4.68 -8.21 0.33
N GLY A 274 -4.57 -7.93 1.62
CA GLY A 274 -5.62 -7.28 2.43
C GLY A 274 -5.13 -5.95 3.02
N TYR A 275 -6.05 -5.00 3.18
CA TYR A 275 -5.77 -3.66 3.67
C TYR A 275 -5.35 -3.64 5.14
N ARG A 276 -4.28 -2.90 5.43
CA ARG A 276 -3.72 -2.81 6.79
C ARG A 276 -2.89 -1.55 6.97
N SER A 277 -2.86 -1.06 8.21
CA SER A 277 -2.15 0.14 8.62
C SER A 277 -1.53 -0.04 10.01
N PHE A 278 -0.49 0.73 10.28
CA PHE A 278 0.08 0.90 11.63
C PHE A 278 -0.58 2.03 12.41
N HIS A 279 -1.47 2.79 11.78
CA HIS A 279 -2.29 3.76 12.49
C HIS A 279 -3.23 3.04 13.48
N PRO A 280 -3.40 3.55 14.72
CA PRO A 280 -4.32 2.94 15.68
C PRO A 280 -5.79 2.99 15.21
N GLY A 281 -6.50 1.87 15.35
CA GLY A 281 -7.96 1.81 15.21
C GLY A 281 -8.51 1.66 13.79
N GLY A 282 -7.67 1.50 12.77
CA GLY A 282 -8.13 1.26 11.41
C GLY A 282 -7.07 1.48 10.34
N ALA A 283 -7.51 1.57 9.09
CA ALA A 283 -6.70 1.92 7.93
C ALA A 283 -7.37 3.05 7.15
N ASN A 284 -6.58 3.94 6.56
CA ASN A 284 -7.09 5.01 5.71
C ASN A 284 -7.36 4.47 4.30
N PHE A 285 -8.47 4.92 3.73
CA PHE A 285 -8.92 4.62 2.37
C PHE A 285 -9.13 5.93 1.63
N LEU A 286 -8.54 6.02 0.44
CA LEU A 286 -8.81 7.03 -0.55
C LEU A 286 -10.03 6.58 -1.35
N MET A 287 -11.05 7.42 -1.39
CA MET A 287 -12.26 7.21 -2.17
C MET A 287 -12.05 7.64 -3.62
N CYS A 288 -12.86 7.15 -4.55
CA CYS A 288 -12.78 7.55 -5.95
C CYS A 288 -13.06 9.04 -6.19
N ASP A 289 -13.76 9.72 -5.28
CA ASP A 289 -13.95 11.19 -5.32
C ASP A 289 -12.75 12.00 -4.78
N GLY A 290 -11.68 11.33 -4.33
CA GLY A 290 -10.49 11.97 -3.77
C GLY A 290 -10.55 12.27 -2.27
N SER A 291 -11.69 12.02 -1.60
CA SER A 291 -11.79 12.09 -0.15
C SER A 291 -11.03 10.94 0.52
N VAL A 292 -10.59 11.13 1.77
CA VAL A 292 -9.91 10.08 2.55
C VAL A 292 -10.72 9.81 3.81
N ARG A 293 -10.99 8.53 4.07
CA ARG A 293 -11.76 8.06 5.24
C ARG A 293 -10.98 7.03 6.01
N LEU A 294 -11.11 7.04 7.33
CA LEU A 294 -10.57 5.98 8.18
C LEU A 294 -11.64 4.89 8.31
N ILE A 295 -11.33 3.69 7.84
CA ILE A 295 -12.17 2.51 8.05
C ILE A 295 -11.66 1.78 9.28
N THR A 296 -12.54 1.58 10.27
CA THR A 296 -12.15 1.03 11.56
C THR A 296 -12.02 -0.49 11.53
N GLU A 297 -11.26 -1.05 12.47
CA GLU A 297 -11.14 -2.51 12.66
C GLU A 297 -12.47 -3.16 13.08
N THR A 298 -13.41 -2.35 13.58
CA THR A 298 -14.75 -2.77 14.01
C THR A 298 -15.81 -2.50 12.94
N ALA A 299 -15.42 -2.11 11.73
CA ALA A 299 -16.34 -1.85 10.63
C ALA A 299 -17.20 -3.09 10.34
N ASP A 300 -18.46 -2.86 9.98
CA ASP A 300 -19.33 -3.94 9.51
C ASP A 300 -18.73 -4.59 8.25
N GLY A 301 -18.53 -5.91 8.29
CA GLY A 301 -17.85 -6.65 7.22
C GLY A 301 -18.52 -6.49 5.85
N PRO A 302 -19.85 -6.68 5.73
CA PRO A 302 -20.60 -6.38 4.52
C PRO A 302 -20.43 -4.94 4.02
N ALA A 303 -20.59 -3.94 4.90
CA ALA A 303 -20.42 -2.54 4.50
C ALA A 303 -18.99 -2.21 4.02
N TYR A 304 -17.98 -2.77 4.70
CA TYR A 304 -16.58 -2.68 4.29
C TYR A 304 -16.34 -3.30 2.91
N ARG A 305 -16.92 -4.47 2.63
CA ARG A 305 -16.78 -5.14 1.32
C ARG A 305 -17.50 -4.38 0.21
N ALA A 306 -18.70 -3.86 0.48
CA ALA A 306 -19.46 -3.07 -0.49
C ALA A 306 -18.66 -1.87 -1.01
N GLY A 307 -17.88 -1.21 -0.14
CA GLY A 307 -16.99 -0.13 -0.56
C GLY A 307 -15.92 -0.50 -1.58
N ALA A 308 -15.59 -1.80 -1.72
CA ALA A 308 -14.64 -2.26 -2.71
C ALA A 308 -15.27 -2.45 -4.10
N SER A 309 -16.60 -2.52 -4.20
CA SER A 309 -17.31 -2.71 -5.46
C SER A 309 -17.50 -1.40 -6.20
N ARG A 310 -17.41 -1.44 -7.54
CA ARG A 310 -17.80 -0.32 -8.41
C ARG A 310 -19.28 -0.31 -8.79
N ALA A 311 -19.92 -1.48 -8.83
CA ALA A 311 -21.26 -1.68 -9.41
C ALA A 311 -22.01 -2.87 -8.78
N GLY A 312 -22.07 -2.91 -7.45
CA GLY A 312 -22.68 -3.95 -6.64
C GLY A 312 -24.14 -3.72 -6.37
N GLY A 313 -24.62 -2.47 -6.49
CA GLY A 313 -26.00 -2.11 -6.15
C GLY A 313 -26.32 -2.28 -4.65
N GLU A 314 -25.29 -2.36 -3.82
CA GLU A 314 -25.38 -2.59 -2.39
C GLU A 314 -25.85 -1.33 -1.66
N SER A 315 -26.90 -1.44 -0.84
CA SER A 315 -27.46 -0.32 -0.07
C SER A 315 -26.81 -0.16 1.31
N TYR A 316 -25.51 -0.43 1.43
CA TYR A 316 -24.79 -0.30 2.69
C TYR A 316 -24.13 1.09 2.77
N PRO A 317 -24.36 1.86 3.85
CA PRO A 317 -23.55 3.04 4.09
C PRO A 317 -22.11 2.60 4.34
N LEU A 318 -21.14 3.32 3.78
CA LEU A 318 -19.74 3.05 4.10
C LEU A 318 -19.49 3.22 5.61
N PRO A 319 -18.70 2.31 6.21
CA PRO A 319 -18.41 2.32 7.64
C PRO A 319 -17.56 3.50 8.11
#